data_AF-A0A1S1N5Q2-F1
#
_entry.id   AF-A0A1S1N5Q2-F1
#
_cell.length_a   1.000
_cell.length_b   1.000
_cell.length_c   1.000
_cell.angle_alpha   90.00
_cell.angle_beta   90.00
_cell.angle_gamma   90.00
#
_symmetry.space_group_name_H-M   'P 1'
#
loop_
_entity.id
_entity.type
_entity.pdbx_description
1 polymer ?
#
loop_
_entity_poly.entity_id
_entity_poly.type
_entity_poly.pdbx_seq_one_letter_code
_entity_poly.pdbx_strand_id
1 'polypeptide(L)'
;MKPTQLQVILHLEEVGQGGNTGDGQYNYQYFLQTGAEPQPLPSPLDLDKVTDILVTLQANPRFTISSVSQRMTANVPEQFDLSSQSNTQVVLEDIDSAQGDFYFAIWCQDAGNPKVNIHCDPQVENTAVPPQISC
;
A
#
# COMPACT_ATOMS: atom_id res chain seq x y z
N MET A 1 6.40 23.54 1.28
CA MET A 1 5.14 22.94 1.76
C MET A 1 5.40 21.44 1.90
N LYS A 2 4.93 20.78 2.97
CA LYS A 2 5.01 19.32 3.04
C LYS A 2 4.13 18.72 1.94
N PRO A 3 4.53 17.60 1.31
CA PRO A 3 3.72 16.97 0.28
C PRO A 3 2.35 16.56 0.83
N THR A 4 1.37 16.49 -0.07
CA THR A 4 0.06 15.89 0.20
C THR A 4 0.29 14.45 0.65
N GLN A 5 -0.45 13.96 1.64
CA GLN A 5 -0.37 12.56 2.06
C GLN A 5 -1.64 11.81 1.64
N LEU A 6 -1.47 10.80 0.80
CA LEU A 6 -2.50 9.86 0.41
C LEU A 6 -2.78 8.89 1.56
N GLN A 7 -4.04 8.75 1.93
CA GLN A 7 -4.47 7.85 3.00
C GLN A 7 -5.00 6.56 2.38
N VAL A 8 -4.30 5.46 2.60
CA VAL A 8 -4.66 4.12 2.14
C VAL A 8 -4.99 3.25 3.36
N ILE A 9 -6.09 2.53 3.32
CA ILE A 9 -6.50 1.59 4.36
C ILE A 9 -6.36 0.17 3.81
N LEU A 10 -5.57 -0.66 4.48
CA LEU A 10 -5.49 -2.09 4.23
C LEU A 10 -6.47 -2.80 5.16
N HIS A 11 -7.58 -3.29 4.61
CA HIS A 11 -8.48 -4.19 5.34
C HIS A 11 -7.94 -5.61 5.25
N LEU A 12 -7.90 -6.31 6.39
CA LEU A 12 -7.50 -7.71 6.47
C LEU A 12 -8.42 -8.46 7.43
N GLU A 13 -8.97 -9.58 6.96
CA GLU A 13 -9.84 -10.45 7.75
C GLU A 13 -9.52 -11.93 7.53
N GLU A 14 -9.84 -12.76 8.52
CA GLU A 14 -9.84 -14.22 8.38
C GLU A 14 -11.19 -14.67 7.83
N VAL A 15 -11.18 -15.44 6.75
CA VAL A 15 -12.39 -15.91 6.04
C VAL A 15 -12.89 -17.26 6.60
N GLY A 16 -12.11 -17.87 7.49
CA GLY A 16 -12.38 -19.16 8.13
C GLY A 16 -11.67 -20.34 7.44
N GLN A 17 -11.78 -21.53 8.05
CA GLN A 17 -11.22 -22.76 7.49
C GLN A 17 -12.12 -23.29 6.36
N GLY A 18 -11.83 -22.96 5.10
CA GLY A 18 -12.53 -23.58 3.97
C GLY A 18 -12.49 -22.91 2.60
N GLY A 19 -11.69 -21.86 2.35
CA GLY A 19 -11.61 -21.23 1.04
C GLY A 19 -10.60 -21.89 0.11
N ASN A 20 -11.02 -22.36 -1.07
CA ASN A 20 -10.11 -22.73 -2.15
C ASN A 20 -9.79 -21.49 -3.01
N THR A 21 -8.53 -21.43 -3.45
CA THR A 21 -7.86 -20.48 -4.36
C THR A 21 -7.45 -19.11 -3.80
N GLY A 22 -6.16 -19.01 -3.46
CA GLY A 22 -5.45 -17.79 -3.01
C GLY A 22 -5.10 -17.82 -1.52
N ASP A 23 -4.38 -18.85 -1.05
CA ASP A 23 -4.05 -19.16 0.36
C ASP A 23 -5.21 -19.27 1.38
N GLY A 24 -6.46 -19.04 0.96
CA GLY A 24 -7.70 -19.66 1.46
C GLY A 24 -8.18 -19.30 2.88
N GLN A 25 -7.33 -18.69 3.69
CA GLN A 25 -7.60 -18.38 5.10
C GLN A 25 -7.85 -16.87 5.34
N TYR A 26 -7.33 -15.99 4.50
CA TYR A 26 -7.38 -14.53 4.71
C TYR A 26 -7.84 -13.78 3.46
N ASN A 27 -8.67 -12.75 3.65
CA ASN A 27 -9.05 -11.79 2.63
C ASN A 27 -8.41 -10.46 2.98
N TYR A 28 -7.90 -9.76 1.96
CA TYR A 28 -7.45 -8.39 2.10
C TYR A 28 -7.96 -7.51 0.97
N GLN A 29 -8.13 -6.23 1.25
CA GLN A 29 -8.48 -5.23 0.25
C GLN A 29 -7.92 -3.87 0.64
N TYR A 30 -7.38 -3.15 -0.35
CA TYR A 30 -6.94 -1.78 -0.16
C TYR A 30 -8.06 -0.81 -0.50
N PHE A 31 -8.18 0.25 0.31
CA PHE A 31 -9.11 1.34 0.12
C PHE A 31 -8.38 2.68 0.15
N LEU A 32 -8.85 3.62 -0.64
CA LEU A 32 -8.46 5.01 -0.61
C LEU A 32 -9.43 5.81 0.26
N GLN A 33 -8.88 6.57 1.21
CA GLN A 33 -9.65 7.48 2.07
C GLN A 33 -9.61 8.90 1.49
N THR A 34 -10.54 9.21 0.58
CA THR A 34 -10.67 10.55 -0.06
C THR A 34 -11.74 11.46 0.58
N GLY A 35 -12.47 10.95 1.57
CA GLY A 35 -13.61 11.66 2.18
C GLY A 35 -14.11 11.00 3.47
N ALA A 36 -15.44 10.91 3.65
CA ALA A 36 -16.04 10.23 4.80
C ALA A 36 -16.12 8.70 4.63
N GLU A 37 -16.21 8.22 3.39
CA GLU A 37 -16.32 6.79 3.08
C GLU A 37 -15.06 6.29 2.34
N PRO A 38 -14.47 5.16 2.76
CA PRO A 38 -13.40 4.51 2.02
C PRO A 38 -13.90 3.99 0.66
N GLN A 39 -13.12 4.20 -0.40
CA GLN A 39 -13.40 3.63 -1.73
C GLN A 39 -12.34 2.60 -2.09
N PRO A 40 -12.65 1.52 -2.83
CA PRO A 40 -11.63 0.57 -3.27
C PRO A 40 -10.46 1.29 -3.97
N LEU A 41 -9.23 0.91 -3.64
CA LEU A 41 -8.05 1.47 -4.27
C LEU A 41 -8.07 1.13 -5.77
N PRO A 42 -8.05 2.13 -6.68
CA PRO A 42 -8.01 1.85 -8.10
C PRO A 42 -6.68 1.23 -8.51
N SER A 43 -6.70 0.42 -9.56
CA SER A 43 -5.53 -0.21 -10.17
C SER A 43 -5.58 0.02 -11.69
N PRO A 44 -4.72 0.88 -12.26
CA PRO A 44 -3.71 1.74 -11.61
C PRO A 44 -4.29 2.82 -10.68
N LEU A 45 -3.46 3.30 -9.75
CA LEU A 45 -3.66 4.54 -8.99
C LEU A 45 -2.69 5.59 -9.53
N ASP A 46 -3.21 6.60 -10.19
CA ASP A 46 -2.42 7.70 -10.74
C ASP A 46 -2.18 8.79 -9.70
N LEU A 47 -0.92 9.13 -9.47
CA LEU A 47 -0.52 10.24 -8.61
C LEU A 47 -0.07 11.42 -9.48
N ASP A 48 -0.81 12.53 -9.49
CA ASP A 48 -0.52 13.68 -10.36
C ASP A 48 0.59 14.60 -9.80
N LYS A 49 1.03 14.36 -8.55
CA LYS A 49 2.02 15.16 -7.81
C LYS A 49 2.76 14.31 -6.78
N VAL A 50 3.91 14.82 -6.33
CA VAL A 50 4.68 14.25 -5.21
C VAL A 50 3.77 14.08 -3.99
N THR A 51 3.55 12.82 -3.58
CA THR A 51 2.54 12.47 -2.58
C THR A 51 2.99 11.28 -1.74
N ASP A 52 3.20 11.50 -0.44
CA ASP A 52 3.48 10.42 0.51
C ASP A 52 2.27 9.48 0.61
N ILE A 53 2.51 8.19 0.80
CA ILE A 53 1.46 7.19 1.00
C ILE A 53 1.51 6.70 2.45
N LEU A 54 0.47 7.00 3.24
CA LEU A 54 0.25 6.39 4.55
C LEU A 54 -0.71 5.21 4.37
N VAL A 55 -0.22 4.00 4.66
CA VAL A 55 -1.02 2.80 4.73
C VAL A 55 -1.35 2.49 6.18
N THR A 56 -2.63 2.37 6.52
CA THR A 56 -3.12 1.97 7.85
C THR A 56 -3.80 0.60 7.78
N LEU A 57 -3.38 -0.33 8.65
CA LEU A 57 -4.00 -1.65 8.79
C LEU A 57 -5.29 -1.55 9.60
N GLN A 58 -6.41 -1.92 9.00
CA GLN A 58 -7.71 -2.10 9.64
C GLN A 58 -8.04 -3.59 9.69
N ALA A 59 -7.68 -4.22 10.81
CA ALA A 59 -7.83 -5.65 11.00
C ALA A 59 -8.07 -5.99 12.48
N ASN A 60 -8.33 -7.26 12.77
CA ASN A 60 -8.28 -7.73 14.15
C ASN A 60 -6.88 -7.44 14.76
N PRO A 61 -6.77 -6.96 16.02
CA PRO A 61 -5.49 -6.58 16.63
C PRO A 61 -4.42 -7.66 16.70
N ARG A 62 -4.77 -8.94 16.50
CA ARG A 62 -3.79 -10.03 16.37
C ARG A 62 -2.96 -9.96 15.08
N PHE A 63 -3.46 -9.25 14.07
CA PHE A 63 -2.76 -9.03 12.81
C PHE A 63 -1.90 -7.78 12.92
N THR A 64 -0.64 -7.91 12.52
CA THR A 64 0.33 -6.80 12.54
C THR A 64 1.09 -6.73 11.24
N ILE A 65 1.44 -5.53 10.79
CA ILE A 65 2.40 -5.34 9.70
C ILE A 65 3.77 -5.84 10.15
N SER A 66 4.35 -6.77 9.39
CA SER A 66 5.68 -7.34 9.63
C SER A 66 6.74 -6.76 8.71
N SER A 67 6.42 -6.54 7.44
CA SER A 67 7.35 -5.95 6.48
C SER A 67 6.64 -5.26 5.32
N VAL A 68 7.42 -4.49 4.57
CA VAL A 68 7.02 -3.84 3.33
C VAL A 68 8.02 -4.21 2.25
N SER A 69 7.55 -4.51 1.05
CA SER A 69 8.42 -4.69 -0.11
C SER A 69 8.06 -3.68 -1.17
N GLN A 70 9.04 -3.03 -1.78
CA GLN A 70 8.86 -2.05 -2.84
C GLN A 70 9.52 -2.55 -4.11
N ARG A 71 8.92 -2.27 -5.27
CA ARG A 71 9.49 -2.56 -6.57
C ARG A 71 9.18 -1.42 -7.53
N MET A 72 10.21 -0.96 -8.22
CA MET A 72 10.11 -0.01 -9.33
C MET A 72 10.25 -0.75 -10.66
N THR A 73 9.65 -0.23 -11.73
CA THR A 73 10.04 -0.66 -13.09
C THR A 73 11.49 -0.31 -13.38
N ALA A 74 12.20 -1.19 -14.08
CA ALA A 74 13.57 -0.94 -14.51
C ALA A 74 13.62 0.39 -15.28
N ASN A 75 14.51 1.30 -14.91
CA ASN A 75 14.80 2.63 -15.49
C ASN A 75 14.31 3.86 -14.72
N VAL A 76 13.73 3.69 -13.53
CA VAL A 76 13.31 4.81 -12.68
C VAL A 76 14.20 4.83 -11.43
N PRO A 77 14.84 5.96 -11.06
CA PRO A 77 15.49 6.08 -9.75
C PRO A 77 14.49 5.84 -8.62
N GLU A 78 14.97 5.53 -7.41
CA GLU A 78 14.11 5.29 -6.24
C GLU A 78 13.16 6.48 -6.03
N GLN A 79 11.87 6.30 -6.33
CA GLN A 79 10.83 7.32 -6.16
C GLN A 79 10.26 7.34 -4.75
N PHE A 80 10.24 6.19 -4.06
CA PHE A 80 9.64 6.05 -2.74
C PHE A 80 10.59 5.39 -1.77
N ASP A 81 10.73 5.98 -0.59
CA ASP A 81 11.45 5.42 0.55
C ASP A 81 10.49 4.99 1.66
N LEU A 82 10.84 3.94 2.39
CA LEU A 82 10.14 3.58 3.63
C LEU A 82 10.57 4.53 4.75
N SER A 83 9.81 5.60 4.99
CA SER A 83 10.16 6.59 6.02
C SER A 83 9.78 6.15 7.43
N SER A 84 8.73 5.34 7.59
CA SER A 84 8.39 4.72 8.88
C SER A 84 7.53 3.45 8.74
N GLN A 85 7.68 2.54 9.71
CA GLN A 85 6.86 1.35 9.87
C GLN A 85 6.56 1.10 11.35
N SER A 86 5.32 0.74 11.65
CA SER A 86 4.86 0.20 12.93
C SER A 86 3.99 -1.03 12.68
N ASN A 87 3.48 -1.65 13.75
CA ASN A 87 2.61 -2.82 13.64
C ASN A 87 1.28 -2.55 12.91
N THR A 88 0.87 -1.29 12.77
CA THR A 88 -0.43 -0.93 12.18
C THR A 88 -0.35 0.12 11.08
N GLN A 89 0.83 0.71 10.85
CA GLN A 89 0.99 1.79 9.88
C GLN A 89 2.34 1.73 9.17
N VAL A 90 2.33 2.14 7.92
CA VAL A 90 3.51 2.28 7.04
C VAL A 90 3.42 3.62 6.34
N VAL A 91 4.53 4.35 6.27
CA VAL A 91 4.64 5.57 5.46
C VAL A 91 5.69 5.36 4.38
N LEU A 92 5.26 5.52 3.14
CA LEU A 92 6.10 5.56 1.95
C LEU A 92 6.25 7.03 1.58
N GLU A 93 7.44 7.59 1.74
CA GLU A 93 7.73 8.98 1.40
C GLU A 93 8.13 9.08 -0.07
N ASP A 94 7.50 9.99 -0.79
CA ASP A 94 7.82 10.26 -2.19
C ASP A 94 9.07 11.17 -2.23
N ILE A 95 10.21 10.58 -2.58
CA ILE A 95 11.54 11.21 -2.51
C ILE A 95 12.02 11.78 -3.86
N ASP A 96 11.42 11.37 -4.98
CA ASP A 96 11.76 11.88 -6.31
C ASP A 96 10.54 11.95 -7.24
N SER A 97 10.35 13.11 -7.85
CA SER A 97 9.30 13.42 -8.83
C SER A 97 9.49 12.75 -10.21
N ALA A 98 10.33 11.72 -10.30
CA ALA A 98 10.55 10.97 -11.52
C ALA A 98 9.25 10.30 -11.99
N GLN A 99 9.10 10.07 -13.29
CA GLN A 99 7.96 9.31 -13.84
C GLN A 99 8.29 7.83 -13.86
N GLY A 100 7.34 6.99 -13.45
CA GLY A 100 7.56 5.57 -13.36
C GLY A 100 6.50 4.81 -12.59
N ASP A 101 6.42 3.50 -12.85
CA ASP A 101 5.52 2.63 -12.12
C ASP A 101 6.17 2.19 -10.80
N PHE A 102 5.42 2.39 -9.72
CA PHE A 102 5.78 1.99 -8.36
C PHE A 102 4.79 0.95 -7.83
N TYR A 103 5.33 -0.13 -7.26
CA TYR A 103 4.57 -1.21 -6.64
C TYR A 103 5.06 -1.38 -5.18
N PHE A 104 4.16 -1.52 -4.21
CA PHE A 104 4.53 -1.76 -2.80
C PHE A 104 3.67 -2.83 -2.14
N ALA A 105 4.20 -3.94 -1.63
CA ALA A 105 3.41 -4.94 -0.90
C ALA A 105 3.52 -4.73 0.61
N ILE A 106 2.42 -4.93 1.32
CA ILE A 106 2.42 -5.00 2.78
C ILE A 106 2.32 -6.46 3.21
N TRP A 107 3.20 -6.86 4.12
CA TRP A 107 3.18 -8.18 4.73
C TRP A 107 2.59 -8.07 6.12
N CYS A 108 1.65 -8.96 6.44
CA CYS A 108 1.06 -9.04 7.77
C CYS A 108 1.37 -10.38 8.43
N GLN A 109 1.46 -10.37 9.75
CA GLN A 109 1.67 -11.52 10.61
C GLN A 109 0.40 -11.75 11.44
N ASP A 110 -0.05 -13.00 11.55
CA ASP A 110 -1.08 -13.41 12.52
C ASP A 110 -0.42 -13.95 13.80
N ALA A 111 -0.64 -13.29 14.94
CA ALA A 111 -0.15 -13.78 16.23
C ALA A 111 -0.77 -15.13 16.64
N GLY A 112 -1.96 -15.47 16.12
CA GLY A 112 -2.60 -16.77 16.31
C GLY A 112 -2.00 -17.89 15.45
N ASN A 113 -1.30 -17.54 14.37
CA ASN A 113 -0.61 -18.46 13.48
C ASN A 113 0.74 -17.88 13.03
N PRO A 114 1.75 -17.83 13.92
CA PRO A 114 3.00 -17.11 13.69
C PRO A 114 3.90 -17.72 12.59
N LYS A 115 3.50 -18.85 12.00
CA LYS A 115 4.20 -19.48 10.88
C LYS A 115 3.72 -18.96 9.51
N VAL A 116 2.61 -18.22 9.47
CA VAL A 116 2.02 -17.70 8.25
C VAL A 116 2.36 -16.22 8.09
N ASN A 117 2.99 -15.90 6.96
CA ASN A 117 3.13 -14.53 6.49
C ASN A 117 2.03 -14.29 5.45
N ILE A 118 1.15 -13.33 5.75
CA ILE A 118 0.04 -12.96 4.88
C ILE A 118 0.57 -11.93 3.89
N HIS A 119 0.71 -12.34 2.64
CA HIS A 119 1.08 -11.42 1.56
C HIS A 119 -0.16 -10.64 1.12
N CYS A 120 -0.22 -9.36 1.46
CA CYS A 120 -1.24 -8.46 0.93
C CYS A 120 -0.65 -7.86 -0.35
N ASP A 121 -0.78 -8.57 -1.48
CA ASP A 121 -0.25 -8.12 -2.77
C ASP A 121 -0.82 -6.73 -3.11
N PRO A 122 -0.01 -5.81 -3.61
CA PRO A 122 -0.50 -4.54 -4.09
C PRO A 122 -1.00 -4.63 -5.51
N GLN A 123 -2.03 -3.84 -5.77
CA GLN A 123 -2.51 -3.52 -7.10
C GLN A 123 -2.36 -2.03 -7.38
N VAL A 124 -1.21 -1.42 -7.06
CA VAL A 124 -0.94 -0.02 -7.45
C VAL A 124 0.05 -0.02 -8.60
N GLU A 125 -0.42 0.47 -9.74
CA GLU A 125 0.37 0.92 -10.90
C GLU A 125 0.19 2.44 -10.94
N ASN A 126 1.24 3.24 -11.08
CA ASN A 126 1.17 4.71 -11.03
C ASN A 126 1.64 5.29 -12.36
N THR A 127 0.77 6.01 -13.07
CA THR A 127 1.10 6.62 -14.38
C THR A 127 1.25 8.16 -14.32
N ALA A 128 1.67 8.70 -13.18
CA ALA A 128 1.90 10.13 -12.92
C ALA A 128 2.35 10.94 -14.15
N VAL A 129 1.47 11.78 -14.71
CA VAL A 129 1.81 12.75 -15.76
C VAL A 129 2.39 13.99 -15.08
N PRO A 130 3.58 14.49 -15.49
CA PRO A 130 4.19 15.65 -14.86
C PRO A 130 3.30 16.89 -15.04
N PRO A 131 3.25 17.82 -14.08
CA PRO A 131 2.59 19.09 -14.28
C PRO A 131 3.26 19.81 -15.46
N GLN A 132 2.49 20.15 -16.48
CA GLN A 132 2.97 21.02 -17.55
C GLN A 132 3.26 22.38 -16.95
N ILE A 133 4.55 22.68 -16.76
CA ILE A 133 4.99 24.05 -16.51
C ILE A 133 4.80 24.78 -17.84
N SER A 134 3.75 25.58 -17.95
CA SER A 134 3.62 26.56 -19.03
C SER A 134 4.77 27.56 -18.89
N CYS A 135 5.80 27.44 -19.73
CA CYS A 135 6.85 28.43 -19.90
C CYS A 135 6.31 29.73 -20.51
#